data_AF-A0A3D9H0K6-F1
#
_entry.id   AF-A0A3D9H0K6-F1
#
_cell.length_a   1.000
_cell.length_b   1.000
_cell.length_c   1.000
_cell.angle_alpha   90.00
_cell.angle_beta   90.00
_cell.angle_gamma   90.00
#
_symmetry.space_group_name_H-M   'P 1'
#
loop_
_entity.id
_entity.type
_entity.pdbx_description
1 polymer ?
#
loop_
_entity_poly.entity_id
_entity_poly.type
_entity_poly.pdbx_seq_one_letter_code
_entity_poly.pdbx_strand_id
1 'polypeptide(L)' 'MKFVKEEDEERRDYILQKDTKTKLGARIIIFTLIVLVGAVVASGIHFKWF' A
#
# COMPACT_ATOMS: atom_id res chain seq x y z
N MET A 1 -27.59 -1.80 8.04
CA MET A 1 -26.28 -1.99 7.37
C MET A 1 -25.30 -0.96 7.89
N LYS A 2 -24.11 -1.38 8.34
CA LYS A 2 -23.02 -0.44 8.66
C LYS A 2 -22.16 -0.27 7.41
N PHE A 3 -21.75 0.96 7.10
CA PHE A 3 -21.01 1.28 5.88
C PHE A 3 -19.53 0.86 5.96
N VAL A 4 -18.95 0.90 7.16
CA VAL A 4 -17.52 0.64 7.42
C VAL A 4 -17.38 -0.45 8.48
N LYS A 5 -16.50 -1.42 8.25
CA LYS A 5 -16.13 -2.45 9.23
C LYS A 5 -15.14 -1.89 10.27
N GLU A 6 -15.49 -2.01 11.55
CA GLU A 6 -14.57 -1.80 12.68
C GLU A 6 -13.78 -3.09 12.97
N GLU A 7 -12.55 -2.98 13.48
CA GLU A 7 -11.62 -4.12 13.63
C GLU A 7 -12.10 -5.20 14.61
N ASP A 8 -12.97 -4.84 15.57
CA ASP A 8 -13.50 -5.72 16.63
C ASP A 8 -14.87 -6.35 16.29
N GLU A 9 -15.40 -6.13 15.09
CA GLU A 9 -16.72 -6.62 14.69
C GLU A 9 -16.63 -7.86 13.75
N GLU A 10 -16.98 -9.04 14.28
CA GLU A 10 -17.04 -10.35 13.57
C GLU A 10 -18.23 -10.51 12.59
N ARG A 11 -18.98 -9.44 12.33
CA ARG A 11 -20.11 -9.45 11.38
C ARG A 11 -19.55 -9.54 9.95
N ARG A 12 -20.32 -9.95 8.94
CA ARG A 12 -19.85 -10.00 7.53
C ARG A 12 -20.54 -8.98 6.62
N ASP A 13 -21.41 -8.16 7.18
CA ASP A 13 -22.36 -7.32 6.43
C ASP A 13 -21.83 -5.88 6.26
N TYR A 14 -20.68 -5.71 5.61
CA TYR A 14 -20.08 -4.38 5.35
C TYR A 14 -19.73 -4.20 3.89
N ILE A 15 -19.90 -2.96 3.40
CA ILE A 15 -19.58 -2.58 2.02
C ILE A 15 -18.09 -2.22 1.90
N LEU A 16 -17.53 -1.53 2.90
CA LEU A 16 -16.10 -1.21 2.99
C LEU A 16 -15.47 -1.95 4.16
N GLN A 17 -14.70 -2.97 3.82
CA GLN A 17 -14.00 -3.80 4.78
C GLN A 17 -12.60 -3.21 5.02
N LYS A 18 -12.34 -2.75 6.25
CA LYS A 18 -11.00 -2.39 6.74
C LYS A 18 -10.20 -3.67 6.96
N ASP A 19 -9.97 -4.43 5.89
CA ASP A 19 -9.23 -5.68 6.00
C ASP A 19 -7.75 -5.42 6.22
N THR A 20 -7.20 -6.08 7.24
CA THR A 20 -5.76 -6.19 7.45
C THR A 20 -5.04 -6.63 6.18
N LYS A 21 -5.68 -7.48 5.35
CA LYS A 21 -5.17 -7.90 4.03
C LYS A 21 -5.08 -6.76 3.02
N THR A 22 -6.08 -5.88 2.95
CA THR A 22 -6.08 -4.68 2.09
C THR A 22 -5.01 -3.69 2.55
N LYS A 23 -4.89 -3.46 3.86
CA LYS A 23 -3.82 -2.63 4.43
C LYS A 23 -2.43 -3.21 4.15
N LEU A 24 -2.26 -4.53 4.26
CA LEU A 24 -1.01 -5.22 3.97
C LEU A 24 -0.63 -5.10 2.49
N GLY A 25 -1.57 -5.37 1.58
CA GLY A 25 -1.37 -5.24 0.14
C GLY A 25 -1.02 -3.81 -0.25
N ALA A 26 -1.75 -2.83 0.27
CA ALA A 26 -1.45 -1.41 0.03
C ALA A 26 -0.04 -1.03 0.53
N ARG A 27 0.35 -1.51 1.72
CA ARG A 27 1.70 -1.25 2.28
C ARG A 27 2.81 -1.82 1.39
N ILE A 28 2.64 -3.04 0.87
CA ILE A 28 3.61 -3.67 -0.04
C ILE A 28 3.75 -2.84 -1.33
N ILE A 29 2.63 -2.44 -1.93
CA ILE A 29 2.63 -1.65 -3.16
C ILE A 29 3.35 -0.31 -2.95
N ILE A 30 3.02 0.41 -1.88
CA ILE A 30 3.66 1.70 -1.55
C ILE A 30 5.17 1.52 -1.36
N PHE A 31 5.58 0.48 -0.62
CA PHE A 31 7.00 0.20 -0.40
C PHE A 31 7.74 -0.06 -1.70
N THR A 32 7.18 -0.91 -2.58
CA THR A 32 7.75 -1.20 -3.89
C THR A 32 7.87 0.05 -4.76
N LEU A 33 6.85 0.92 -4.77
CA LEU A 33 6.90 2.18 -5.52
C LEU A 33 8.02 3.10 -5.05
N ILE A 34 8.21 3.23 -3.72
CA ILE A 34 9.32 4.03 -3.15
C ILE A 34 10.67 3.48 -3.61
N VAL A 35 10.86 2.16 -3.57
CA VAL A 35 12.10 1.51 -4.03
C VAL A 35 12.34 1.77 -5.52
N LEU A 36 11.31 1.65 -6.36
CA LEU A 36 11.43 1.90 -7.80
C LEU A 36 11.78 3.36 -8.11
N VAL A 37 11.14 4.32 -7.45
CA VAL A 37 11.47 5.74 -7.60
C VAL A 37 12.92 6.01 -7.16
N GLY A 38 13.33 5.45 -6.02
CA GLY A 38 14.71 5.55 -5.55
C GLY A 38 15.73 5.00 -6.54
N ALA A 39 15.43 3.84 -7.15
CA ALA A 39 16.28 3.23 -8.18
C ALA A 39 16.38 4.10 -9.44
N VAL A 40 15.28 4.71 -9.90
CA VAL A 40 15.29 5.63 -11.05
C VAL A 40 16.12 6.87 -10.76
N VAL A 41 15.99 7.46 -9.57
CA VAL A 41 16.79 8.63 -9.17
C VAL A 41 18.27 8.27 -9.06
N ALA A 42 18.61 7.16 -8.41
CA ALA A 42 19.99 6.68 -8.30
C ALA A 42 20.61 6.39 -9.66
N SER A 43 19.85 5.75 -10.55
CA SER A 43 20.21 5.51 -11.95
C SER A 43 20.47 6.84 -12.68
N GLY A 44 19.56 7.81 -12.57
CA GLY A 44 19.72 9.13 -13.19
C GLY A 44 20.95 9.89 -12.68
N ILE A 45 21.29 9.78 -11.40
CA ILE A 45 22.52 10.36 -10.83
C ILE A 45 23.76 9.62 -11.37
N HIS A 46 23.76 8.29 -11.33
CA HIS A 46 24.87 7.46 -11.79
C HIS A 46 25.16 7.68 -13.29
N PHE A 47 24.14 7.70 -14.14
CA PHE A 47 24.27 7.95 -15.58
C PHE A 47 24.53 9.41 -15.94
N LYS A 48 24.26 10.37 -15.06
CA LYS A 48 24.66 11.78 -15.27
C LYS A 48 26.12 12.02 -14.86
N TRP A 49 26.64 11.20 -13.95
CA TRP A 49 27.99 11.34 -13.40
C TRP A 49 29.06 10.60 -14.22
N PHE A 50 28.68 9.59 -14.99
CA PHE A 50 29.50 8.90 -16.00
C PHE A 50 29.24 9.49 -17.39
#